data_AF-A0A920HGJ7-F1
#
_entry.id   AF-A0A920HGJ7-F1
#
_cell.length_a   1.000
_cell.length_b   1.000
_cell.length_c   1.000
_cell.angle_alpha   90.00
_cell.angle_beta   90.00
_cell.angle_gamma   90.00
#
_symmetry.space_group_name_H-M   'P 1'
#
loop_
_entity.id
_entity.type
_entity.pdbx_description
1 polymer ?
#
loop_
_entity_poly.entity_id
_entity_poly.type
_entity_poly.pdbx_seq_one_letter_code
_entity_poly.pdbx_strand_id
1 'polypeptide(L)'
;MDFPKENDLENIKTRIQKDELYPNDIYKFLTDANAELFDSAVIGAEVYKSVDAGKTWKKMNEDYLDGVYSSYGYYFGRIHVSPVDSEQVYIYGVPLLKSNDSGKTFSDIGASNVHVDHHDLWINPNDSNHLVLGNDGGVNISYDQGDNWIKLNQPSVGQFYSINVDNSEPYNVYGGLQDNGVWMAKNNSVESPYWYESGHNNWTKIMGGDGMQIQIDKRNNNIVYTGLQFGNYYRLDLENESRKNIKPRHKLGQSPLRFNWQTPILISKHNQDIIYFGSNKLHRSLDKGNNWDEISDDLTNGGLKGNVPYGTITTFDESTHEFGKIVVGTDDGNIILTQDSGTNWKQINNGLPSSLWVSRVIFSNHNENRIYASLNGYRLNNFEPHLYASDDNGNTWNKISSNLPLSPINVIREDIKDERILYVGTDNGLFISFDLGLNWHPFSSNLPRVAIHDLVIQNEKNELIVGTHGRSIYKLNLELFSKFNKLHKSSSSFTVLKLDEPKYSSFWGSKRNYTTDIFSPEISVHIYSSTSQILNYQVLNKNSKFLNGGKIELDKGFNTINLPTFIDPNLSLKQIKKIGFEVKNYDDGKTYLNKGKYILKIENKTIDFSVK
;
A
#
# COMPACT_ATOMS: atom_id res chain seq x y z
N MET A 1 -12.48 27.28 20.35
CA MET A 1 -13.41 26.53 19.47
C MET A 1 -14.69 27.32 19.44
N ASP A 2 -15.08 27.82 18.27
CA ASP A 2 -16.26 28.67 18.17
C ASP A 2 -17.47 27.81 17.81
N PHE A 3 -18.54 27.93 18.61
CA PHE A 3 -19.82 27.36 18.25
C PHE A 3 -20.30 28.01 16.93
N PRO A 4 -20.95 27.24 16.04
CA PRO A 4 -21.60 27.82 14.86
C PRO A 4 -22.52 28.97 15.29
N LYS A 5 -22.67 30.02 14.46
CA LYS A 5 -23.46 31.21 14.81
C LYS A 5 -24.90 30.91 15.25
N GLU A 6 -25.47 29.81 14.78
CA GLU A 6 -26.80 29.31 15.17
C GLU A 6 -26.88 28.72 16.60
N ASN A 7 -25.74 28.44 17.23
CA ASN A 7 -25.60 27.93 18.59
C ASN A 7 -24.93 28.98 19.50
N ASP A 8 -25.44 30.22 19.49
CA ASP A 8 -25.00 31.23 20.46
C ASP A 8 -25.44 30.87 21.89
N LEU A 9 -24.83 31.54 22.88
CA LEU A 9 -25.05 31.23 24.30
C LEU A 9 -26.52 31.33 24.71
N GLU A 10 -27.25 32.31 24.18
CA GLU A 10 -28.66 32.54 24.53
C GLU A 10 -29.57 31.47 23.91
N ASN A 11 -29.29 31.06 22.66
CA ASN A 11 -29.95 29.93 22.01
C ASN A 11 -29.72 28.61 22.78
N ILE A 12 -28.48 28.31 23.14
CA ILE A 12 -28.13 27.10 23.91
C ILE A 12 -28.87 27.10 25.26
N LYS A 13 -28.82 28.20 26.02
CA LYS A 13 -29.55 28.32 27.29
C LYS A 13 -31.05 28.12 27.11
N THR A 14 -31.64 28.72 26.08
CA THR A 14 -33.08 28.59 25.78
C THR A 14 -33.46 27.15 25.48
N ARG A 15 -32.64 26.44 24.69
CA ARG A 15 -32.87 25.02 24.36
C ARG A 15 -32.71 24.11 25.57
N ILE A 16 -31.76 24.40 26.47
CA ILE A 16 -31.63 23.69 27.75
C ILE A 16 -32.86 23.92 28.64
N GLN A 17 -33.36 25.16 28.71
CA GLN A 17 -34.57 25.48 29.50
C GLN A 17 -35.84 24.81 28.96
N LYS A 18 -35.85 24.43 27.67
CA LYS A 18 -36.94 23.73 27.01
C LYS A 18 -36.78 22.19 26.99
N ASP A 19 -35.75 21.66 27.67
CA ASP A 19 -35.39 20.24 27.63
C ASP A 19 -35.08 19.69 26.21
N GLU A 20 -34.71 20.58 25.28
CA GLU A 20 -34.30 20.25 23.91
C GLU A 20 -32.80 19.97 23.79
N LEU A 21 -32.01 20.32 24.81
CA LEU A 21 -30.58 20.06 24.95
C LEU A 21 -30.23 19.79 26.41
N TYR A 22 -29.22 18.97 26.65
CA TYR A 22 -28.66 18.72 27.97
C TYR A 22 -27.22 19.24 28.06
N PRO A 23 -26.70 19.63 29.24
CA PRO A 23 -25.31 20.04 29.41
C PRO A 23 -24.29 19.02 28.86
N ASN A 24 -24.61 17.74 28.94
CA ASN A 24 -23.79 16.66 28.37
C ASN A 24 -23.68 16.73 26.84
N ASP A 25 -24.66 17.30 26.14
CA ASP A 25 -24.60 17.48 24.68
C ASP A 25 -23.60 18.55 24.29
N ILE A 26 -23.34 19.54 25.16
CA ILE A 26 -22.26 20.52 24.99
C ILE A 26 -20.91 19.80 25.12
N TYR A 27 -20.74 18.96 26.13
CA TYR A 27 -19.52 18.16 26.31
C TYR A 27 -19.26 17.29 25.07
N LYS A 28 -20.26 16.50 24.66
CA LYS A 28 -20.19 15.64 23.46
C LYS A 28 -19.91 16.40 22.16
N PHE A 29 -20.38 17.65 22.05
CA PHE A 29 -20.11 18.49 20.88
C PHE A 29 -18.66 19.02 20.84
N LEU A 30 -18.05 19.20 22.01
CA LEU A 30 -16.67 19.66 22.15
C LEU A 30 -15.66 18.52 22.09
N THR A 31 -16.07 17.30 22.40
CA THR A 31 -15.26 16.08 22.31
C THR A 31 -15.64 15.25 21.07
N ASP A 32 -14.84 14.25 20.72
CA ASP A 32 -15.24 13.25 19.72
C ASP A 32 -15.31 11.85 20.34
N ALA A 33 -15.79 10.87 19.57
CA ALA A 33 -15.94 9.49 20.04
C ALA A 33 -14.60 8.82 20.42
N ASN A 34 -13.45 9.46 20.14
CA ASN A 34 -12.11 8.95 20.40
C ASN A 34 -11.43 9.66 21.57
N ALA A 35 -12.02 10.72 22.14
CA ALA A 35 -11.38 11.53 23.20
C ALA A 35 -10.93 10.67 24.40
N GLU A 36 -11.72 9.67 24.78
CA GLU A 36 -11.39 8.73 25.87
C GLU A 36 -10.07 7.97 25.63
N LEU A 37 -9.64 7.77 24.37
CA LEU A 37 -8.37 7.11 24.04
C LEU A 37 -7.15 7.95 24.40
N PHE A 38 -7.29 9.27 24.35
CA PHE A 38 -6.18 10.21 24.56
C PHE A 38 -6.22 10.85 25.96
N ASP A 39 -7.39 10.93 26.57
CA ASP A 39 -7.60 11.66 27.83
C ASP A 39 -7.63 10.75 29.07
N SER A 40 -7.40 9.44 28.91
CA SER A 40 -7.37 8.48 30.03
C SER A 40 -6.14 8.70 30.92
N ALA A 41 -6.36 8.93 32.22
CA ALA A 41 -5.28 9.07 33.20
C ALA A 41 -4.59 7.72 33.45
N VAL A 42 -3.27 7.67 33.23
CA VAL A 42 -2.44 6.47 33.46
C VAL A 42 -1.37 6.80 34.50
N ILE A 43 -1.17 5.89 35.46
CA ILE A 43 -0.20 6.05 36.58
C ILE A 43 1.26 6.11 36.09
N GLY A 44 1.54 5.71 34.85
CA GLY A 44 2.88 5.65 34.27
C GLY A 44 3.60 4.31 34.52
N ALA A 45 4.90 4.27 34.22
CA ALA A 45 5.72 3.07 34.42
C ALA A 45 6.34 3.03 35.83
N GLU A 46 6.39 1.85 36.45
CA GLU A 46 7.09 1.59 37.71
C GLU A 46 8.12 0.48 37.53
N VAL A 47 9.30 0.67 38.13
CA VAL A 47 10.41 -0.26 38.05
C VAL A 47 10.64 -0.91 39.41
N TYR A 48 10.64 -2.24 39.41
CA TYR A 48 10.89 -3.04 40.60
C TYR A 48 12.15 -3.88 40.39
N LYS A 49 12.97 -4.03 41.44
CA LYS A 49 14.17 -4.89 41.44
C LYS A 49 14.06 -5.95 42.52
N SER A 50 14.50 -7.16 42.18
CA SER A 50 14.74 -8.25 43.12
C SER A 50 16.21 -8.68 43.05
N VAL A 51 16.79 -9.04 44.20
CA VAL A 51 18.16 -9.57 44.32
C VAL A 51 18.19 -10.95 44.96
N ASP A 52 17.01 -11.57 45.16
CA ASP A 52 16.82 -12.83 45.87
C ASP A 52 16.00 -13.85 45.05
N ALA A 53 16.18 -13.81 43.73
CA ALA A 53 15.47 -14.65 42.75
C ALA A 53 13.94 -14.46 42.77
N GLY A 54 13.48 -13.22 42.98
CA GLY A 54 12.08 -12.83 42.89
C GLY A 54 11.26 -13.04 44.16
N LYS A 55 11.89 -13.36 45.30
CA LYS A 55 11.19 -13.54 46.58
C LYS A 55 10.72 -12.20 47.16
N THR A 56 11.56 -11.17 47.04
CA THR A 56 11.22 -9.80 47.44
C THR A 56 11.52 -8.83 46.30
N TRP A 57 10.66 -7.81 46.18
CA TRP A 57 10.77 -6.76 45.17
C TRP A 57 10.76 -5.40 45.86
N LYS A 58 11.68 -4.54 45.45
CA LYS A 58 11.74 -3.15 45.87
C LYS A 58 11.44 -2.25 44.68
N LYS A 59 10.49 -1.32 44.84
CA LYS A 59 10.28 -0.23 43.88
C LYS A 59 11.53 0.65 43.85
N MET A 60 12.05 0.91 42.66
CA MET A 60 13.33 1.58 42.46
C MET A 60 13.15 3.07 42.18
N ASN A 61 12.23 3.44 41.29
CA ASN A 61 11.93 4.84 40.97
C ASN A 61 10.95 5.45 41.98
N GLU A 62 11.24 6.67 42.42
CA GLU A 62 10.29 7.48 43.20
C GLU A 62 9.49 8.41 42.28
N ASP A 63 10.15 8.99 41.27
CA ASP A 63 9.52 9.85 40.27
C ASP A 63 8.63 9.06 39.29
N TYR A 64 7.59 9.74 38.81
CA TYR A 64 6.70 9.22 37.78
C TYR A 64 7.40 9.17 36.43
N LEU A 65 7.36 8.00 35.78
CA LEU A 65 7.80 7.82 34.40
C LEU A 65 6.61 8.05 33.46
N ASP A 66 6.20 9.31 33.38
CA ASP A 66 5.04 9.75 32.60
C ASP A 66 5.28 9.62 31.10
N GLY A 67 4.21 9.32 30.35
CA GLY A 67 4.25 9.24 28.89
C GLY A 67 5.02 8.04 28.32
N VAL A 68 5.62 7.17 29.15
CA VAL A 68 6.35 6.01 28.64
C VAL A 68 5.43 5.05 27.89
N TYR A 69 4.25 4.77 28.45
CA TYR A 69 3.34 3.76 27.91
C TYR A 69 1.98 4.30 27.47
N SER A 70 1.56 5.47 27.94
CA SER A 70 0.17 5.93 27.78
C SER A 70 -0.79 4.76 28.08
N SER A 71 -1.77 4.47 27.22
CA SER A 71 -2.66 3.30 27.35
C SER A 71 -2.14 2.02 26.63
N TYR A 72 -0.90 2.03 26.12
CA TYR A 72 -0.36 1.02 25.19
C TYR A 72 0.83 0.20 25.71
N GLY A 73 1.12 0.24 27.02
CA GLY A 73 2.27 -0.49 27.60
C GLY A 73 2.27 -2.00 27.33
N TYR A 74 1.12 -2.61 27.07
CA TYR A 74 1.03 -4.03 26.68
C TYR A 74 1.60 -4.33 25.28
N TYR A 75 1.73 -3.33 24.42
CA TYR A 75 2.14 -3.49 23.02
C TYR A 75 3.66 -3.40 22.86
N PHE A 76 4.29 -2.40 23.47
CA PHE A 76 5.74 -2.13 23.32
C PHE A 76 6.49 -1.97 24.65
N GLY A 77 5.84 -2.15 25.81
CA GLY A 77 6.49 -1.93 27.09
C GLY A 77 7.59 -2.95 27.40
N ARG A 78 8.83 -2.49 27.53
CA ARG A 78 10.02 -3.33 27.73
C ARG A 78 10.99 -2.70 28.72
N ILE A 79 11.76 -3.56 29.39
CA ILE A 79 12.89 -3.18 30.24
C ILE A 79 14.09 -4.09 29.96
N HIS A 80 15.26 -3.52 29.71
CA HIS A 80 16.50 -4.24 29.42
C HIS A 80 17.56 -3.85 30.45
N VAL A 81 18.29 -4.84 30.96
CA VAL A 81 19.46 -4.63 31.82
C VAL A 81 20.71 -4.83 30.96
N SER A 82 21.69 -3.95 31.11
CA SER A 82 22.94 -4.09 30.38
C SER A 82 23.64 -5.41 30.74
N PRO A 83 24.13 -6.19 29.75
CA PRO A 83 24.85 -7.44 30.00
C PRO A 83 26.22 -7.25 30.66
N VAL A 84 26.75 -6.01 30.67
CA VAL A 84 28.06 -5.68 31.25
C VAL A 84 27.97 -4.93 32.58
N ASP A 85 26.84 -4.28 32.87
CA ASP A 85 26.63 -3.49 34.09
C ASP A 85 25.18 -3.59 34.57
N SER A 86 24.97 -4.27 35.70
CA SER A 86 23.64 -4.45 36.28
C SER A 86 23.00 -3.19 36.85
N GLU A 87 23.76 -2.09 36.99
CA GLU A 87 23.21 -0.78 37.37
C GLU A 87 22.63 -0.03 36.17
N GLN A 88 23.03 -0.41 34.95
CA GLN A 88 22.53 0.19 33.74
C GLN A 88 21.26 -0.51 33.24
N VAL A 89 20.18 0.25 33.17
CA VAL A 89 18.84 -0.24 32.82
C VAL A 89 18.20 0.69 31.80
N TYR A 90 17.53 0.11 30.81
CA TYR A 90 16.78 0.82 29.79
C TYR A 90 15.32 0.45 29.91
N ILE A 91 14.42 1.43 29.89
CA ILE A 91 12.97 1.23 29.83
C ILE A 91 12.42 2.07 28.69
N TYR A 92 11.52 1.49 27.89
CA TYR A 92 11.09 2.16 26.68
C TYR A 92 9.70 1.77 26.24
N GLY A 93 9.06 2.76 25.60
CA GLY A 93 7.77 2.69 24.94
C GLY A 93 7.70 3.84 23.95
N VAL A 94 6.97 4.91 24.26
CA VAL A 94 6.98 6.13 23.42
C VAL A 94 8.37 6.82 23.46
N PRO A 95 8.93 7.20 24.63
CA PRO A 95 10.34 7.61 24.78
C PRO A 95 11.26 6.42 25.12
N LEU A 96 12.58 6.63 24.93
CA LEU A 96 13.63 5.70 25.31
C LEU A 96 14.39 6.24 26.53
N LEU A 97 14.18 5.62 27.69
CA LEU A 97 14.78 6.07 28.95
C LEU A 97 15.91 5.15 29.39
N LYS A 98 16.95 5.75 29.97
CA LYS A 98 18.13 5.07 30.52
C LYS A 98 18.35 5.45 31.98
N SER A 99 18.75 4.48 32.78
CA SER A 99 19.21 4.63 34.16
C SER A 99 20.62 4.06 34.30
N ASN A 100 21.44 4.67 35.15
CA ASN A 100 22.75 4.16 35.56
C ASN A 100 22.82 3.89 37.07
N ASP A 101 21.69 3.76 37.75
CA ASP A 101 21.61 3.58 39.22
C ASP A 101 20.63 2.48 39.64
N SER A 102 20.51 1.44 38.80
CA SER A 102 19.56 0.32 38.93
C SER A 102 18.08 0.71 38.86
N GLY A 103 17.75 1.74 38.06
CA GLY A 103 16.37 2.17 37.82
C GLY A 103 15.79 3.10 38.88
N LYS A 104 16.62 3.85 39.61
CA LYS A 104 16.13 4.86 40.57
C LYS A 104 15.86 6.19 39.86
N THR A 105 16.79 6.61 39.00
CA THR A 105 16.66 7.82 38.17
C THR A 105 16.81 7.48 36.70
N PHE A 106 16.13 8.25 35.84
CA PHE A 106 16.09 8.03 34.39
C PHE A 106 16.34 9.34 33.62
N SER A 107 16.97 9.21 32.46
CA SER A 107 17.14 10.26 31.46
C SER A 107 16.68 9.77 30.09
N ASP A 108 16.02 10.64 29.32
CA ASP A 108 15.68 10.37 27.92
C ASP A 108 16.95 10.37 27.07
N ILE A 109 17.13 9.31 26.27
CA ILE A 109 18.23 9.14 25.33
C ILE A 109 17.72 9.01 23.88
N GLY A 110 16.47 9.39 23.63
CA GLY A 110 15.97 9.64 22.28
C GLY A 110 16.67 10.84 21.63
N ALA A 111 16.63 10.92 20.31
CA ALA A 111 17.18 12.03 19.54
C ALA A 111 16.24 12.39 18.37
N SER A 112 16.46 13.55 17.73
CA SER A 112 15.57 14.06 16.67
C SER A 112 15.47 13.15 15.44
N ASN A 113 16.43 12.24 15.23
CA ASN A 113 16.44 11.24 14.16
C ASN A 113 16.05 9.83 14.64
N VAL A 114 15.64 9.68 15.90
CA VAL A 114 15.10 8.46 16.48
C VAL A 114 13.58 8.61 16.52
N HIS A 115 12.87 7.64 15.94
CA HIS A 115 11.42 7.62 16.03
C HIS A 115 10.99 7.15 17.42
N VAL A 116 9.84 7.63 17.88
CA VAL A 116 9.17 7.13 19.08
C VAL A 116 8.66 5.69 18.87
N ASP A 117 8.01 5.10 19.87
CA ASP A 117 7.44 3.75 19.81
C ASP A 117 8.51 2.67 19.59
N HIS A 118 9.27 2.45 20.66
CA HIS A 118 10.42 1.56 20.69
C HIS A 118 10.01 0.13 21.05
N HIS A 119 10.43 -0.83 20.24
CA HIS A 119 10.00 -2.22 20.36
C HIS A 119 11.07 -3.14 20.95
N ASP A 120 12.34 -2.88 20.66
CA ASP A 120 13.45 -3.70 21.15
C ASP A 120 14.77 -2.94 21.17
N LEU A 121 15.66 -3.32 22.10
CA LEU A 121 16.99 -2.77 22.28
C LEU A 121 17.99 -3.90 22.47
N TRP A 122 18.89 -4.05 21.51
CA TRP A 122 20.06 -4.90 21.66
C TRP A 122 21.23 -4.09 22.23
N ILE A 123 21.83 -4.62 23.29
CA ILE A 123 22.99 -4.04 23.96
C ILE A 123 24.16 -5.01 23.74
N ASN A 124 25.27 -4.51 23.20
CA ASN A 124 26.41 -5.36 22.90
C ASN A 124 27.04 -5.91 24.21
N PRO A 125 27.15 -7.25 24.37
CA PRO A 125 27.69 -7.86 25.58
C PRO A 125 29.19 -7.62 25.81
N ASN A 126 29.90 -7.09 24.81
CA ASN A 126 31.32 -6.76 24.92
C ASN A 126 31.59 -5.25 25.01
N ASP A 127 30.57 -4.40 24.85
CA ASP A 127 30.70 -2.94 24.84
C ASP A 127 29.34 -2.27 25.10
N SER A 128 29.08 -1.77 26.31
CA SER A 128 27.81 -1.09 26.65
C SER A 128 27.54 0.17 25.83
N ASN A 129 28.55 0.74 25.16
CA ASN A 129 28.34 1.91 24.31
C ASN A 129 27.61 1.58 23.01
N HIS A 130 27.69 0.32 22.57
CA HIS A 130 27.12 -0.12 21.30
C HIS A 130 25.69 -0.64 21.48
N LEU A 131 24.73 0.15 20.98
CA LEU A 131 23.30 -0.10 21.06
C LEU A 131 22.69 -0.23 19.66
N VAL A 132 21.77 -1.17 19.47
CA VAL A 132 20.91 -1.27 18.27
C VAL A 132 19.45 -1.24 18.70
N LEU A 133 18.73 -0.22 18.27
CA LEU A 133 17.36 0.10 18.65
C LEU A 133 16.41 -0.15 17.47
N GLY A 134 15.37 -0.95 17.69
CA GLY A 134 14.23 -1.10 16.78
C GLY A 134 13.03 -0.27 17.26
N ASN A 135 12.46 0.54 16.37
CA ASN A 135 11.28 1.38 16.60
C ASN A 135 10.38 1.42 15.36
N ASP A 136 9.19 2.02 15.45
CA ASP A 136 8.24 2.10 14.33
C ASP A 136 8.75 2.91 13.13
N GLY A 137 9.77 3.75 13.35
CA GLY A 137 10.49 4.44 12.31
C GLY A 137 11.70 3.69 11.76
N GLY A 138 11.92 2.43 12.13
CA GLY A 138 12.97 1.54 11.62
C GLY A 138 14.06 1.18 12.64
N VAL A 139 15.34 1.28 12.24
CA VAL A 139 16.48 0.85 13.06
C VAL A 139 17.44 2.01 13.28
N ASN A 140 17.90 2.19 14.52
CA ASN A 140 18.92 3.15 14.90
C ASN A 140 20.09 2.44 15.61
N ILE A 141 21.30 2.95 15.45
CA ILE A 141 22.52 2.45 16.11
C ILE A 141 23.24 3.59 16.85
N SER A 142 23.78 3.30 18.03
CA SER A 142 24.61 4.22 18.82
C SER A 142 25.91 3.52 19.23
N TYR A 143 26.98 4.29 19.37
CA TYR A 143 28.30 3.86 19.88
C TYR A 143 28.75 4.67 21.10
N ASP A 144 27.81 5.35 21.74
CA ASP A 144 28.00 6.26 22.88
C ASP A 144 26.80 6.22 23.84
N GLN A 145 26.20 5.03 24.01
CA GLN A 145 25.11 4.77 24.95
C GLN A 145 23.84 5.62 24.74
N GLY A 146 23.59 6.07 23.52
CA GLY A 146 22.41 6.83 23.12
C GLY A 146 22.59 8.35 23.07
N ASP A 147 23.81 8.86 23.30
CA ASP A 147 24.08 10.30 23.15
C ASP A 147 23.95 10.73 21.68
N ASN A 148 24.37 9.88 20.75
CA ASN A 148 24.18 10.06 19.30
C ASN A 148 23.64 8.78 18.65
N TRP A 149 22.78 8.98 17.64
CA TRP A 149 22.16 7.89 16.89
C TRP A 149 22.39 8.04 15.38
N ILE A 150 22.64 6.92 14.72
CA ILE A 150 22.69 6.79 13.26
C ILE A 150 21.47 5.98 12.82
N LYS A 151 20.71 6.48 11.84
CA LYS A 151 19.53 5.80 11.30
C LYS A 151 19.93 4.81 10.20
N LEU A 152 19.49 3.56 10.29
CA LEU A 152 19.87 2.43 9.43
C LEU A 152 18.71 1.94 8.54
N ASN A 153 17.87 2.86 8.05
CA ASN A 153 16.71 2.54 7.20
C ASN A 153 17.09 2.28 5.74
N GLN A 154 17.90 1.25 5.49
CA GLN A 154 18.18 0.74 4.14
C GLN A 154 17.13 -0.26 3.61
N PRO A 155 16.53 -1.17 4.41
CA PRO A 155 15.59 -2.12 3.84
C PRO A 155 14.25 -1.45 3.55
N SER A 156 13.68 -1.75 2.38
CA SER A 156 12.32 -1.36 2.00
C SER A 156 11.27 -2.13 2.81
N VAL A 157 10.93 -1.61 3.99
CA VAL A 157 10.00 -2.22 4.94
C VAL A 157 8.77 -1.36 5.24
N GLY A 158 8.45 -0.39 4.36
CA GLY A 158 7.32 0.50 4.56
C GLY A 158 5.99 -0.26 4.68
N GLN A 159 5.16 0.17 5.64
CA GLN A 159 3.85 -0.40 5.94
C GLN A 159 2.75 0.52 5.43
N PHE A 160 2.35 0.35 4.16
CA PHE A 160 1.33 1.17 3.54
C PHE A 160 -0.07 0.67 3.87
N TYR A 161 -0.91 1.55 4.41
CA TYR A 161 -2.34 1.33 4.57
C TYR A 161 -3.09 1.57 3.27
N SER A 162 -2.74 2.64 2.57
CA SER A 162 -3.35 3.03 1.30
C SER A 162 -2.35 3.69 0.37
N ILE A 163 -2.61 3.57 -0.94
CA ILE A 163 -1.83 4.20 -2.01
C ILE A 163 -2.75 4.88 -3.01
N ASN A 164 -2.24 5.90 -3.70
CA ASN A 164 -2.92 6.50 -4.83
C ASN A 164 -1.90 7.08 -5.83
N VAL A 165 -2.37 7.45 -7.03
CA VAL A 165 -1.54 8.05 -8.09
C VAL A 165 -2.24 9.26 -8.68
N ASP A 166 -1.45 10.18 -9.24
CA ASP A 166 -1.95 11.29 -10.03
C ASP A 166 -1.80 11.07 -11.55
N ASN A 167 -2.12 12.10 -12.32
CA ASN A 167 -2.00 12.11 -13.78
C ASN A 167 -0.87 13.01 -14.30
N SER A 168 0.14 13.38 -13.48
CA SER A 168 1.28 14.16 -14.00
C SER A 168 2.20 13.30 -14.89
N GLU A 169 3.11 13.92 -15.64
CA GLU A 169 4.14 13.19 -16.41
C GLU A 169 5.55 13.68 -16.01
N PRO A 170 6.39 12.82 -15.39
CA PRO A 170 6.06 11.53 -14.78
C PRO A 170 5.03 11.66 -13.64
N TYR A 171 4.18 10.65 -13.45
CA TYR A 171 3.13 10.68 -12.40
C TYR A 171 3.74 10.51 -11.01
N ASN A 172 3.04 11.02 -10.01
CA ASN A 172 3.38 10.83 -8.60
C ASN A 172 2.65 9.62 -8.03
N VAL A 173 3.34 8.86 -7.19
CA VAL A 173 2.80 7.82 -6.32
C VAL A 173 2.72 8.39 -4.91
N TYR A 174 1.57 8.25 -4.27
CA TYR A 174 1.28 8.68 -2.91
C TYR A 174 1.01 7.45 -2.04
N GLY A 175 1.38 7.51 -0.77
CA GLY A 175 1.02 6.46 0.17
C GLY A 175 1.00 6.93 1.61
N GLY A 176 0.03 6.41 2.36
CA GLY A 176 -0.14 6.61 3.79
C GLY A 176 0.38 5.40 4.54
N LEU A 177 1.28 5.63 5.50
CA LEU A 177 1.97 4.57 6.23
C LEU A 177 1.57 4.54 7.69
N GLN A 178 1.59 3.34 8.28
CA GLN A 178 1.59 3.18 9.72
C GLN A 178 2.76 3.96 10.35
N ASP A 179 2.43 4.81 11.34
CA ASP A 179 3.32 5.66 12.16
C ASP A 179 4.26 6.65 11.42
N ASN A 180 4.37 6.54 10.10
CA ASN A 180 5.37 7.26 9.30
C ASN A 180 4.77 8.37 8.42
N GLY A 181 3.46 8.57 8.47
CA GLY A 181 2.74 9.64 7.78
C GLY A 181 2.47 9.38 6.30
N VAL A 182 2.25 10.45 5.55
CA VAL A 182 1.89 10.39 4.12
C VAL A 182 3.04 10.93 3.29
N TRP A 183 3.43 10.18 2.27
CA TRP A 183 4.56 10.49 1.39
C TRP A 183 4.17 10.45 -0.07
N MET A 184 4.94 11.16 -0.89
CA MET A 184 4.82 11.12 -2.34
C MET A 184 6.19 11.10 -3.05
N ALA A 185 6.25 10.49 -4.22
CA ALA A 185 7.43 10.49 -5.10
C ALA A 185 7.02 10.30 -6.56
N LYS A 186 7.90 10.64 -7.50
CA LYS A 186 7.71 10.27 -8.90
C LYS A 186 7.72 8.76 -9.08
N ASN A 187 6.92 8.25 -10.00
CA ASN A 187 6.81 6.81 -10.27
C ASN A 187 8.10 6.15 -10.77
N ASN A 188 9.07 6.96 -11.22
CA ASN A 188 10.41 6.55 -11.63
C ASN A 188 11.48 6.89 -10.57
N SER A 189 11.06 7.27 -9.37
CA SER A 189 11.95 7.47 -8.23
C SER A 189 12.66 6.15 -7.90
N VAL A 190 13.97 6.23 -7.74
CA VAL A 190 14.82 5.12 -7.33
C VAL A 190 15.51 5.53 -6.04
N GLU A 191 15.59 4.61 -5.09
CA GLU A 191 16.40 4.81 -3.89
C GLU A 191 17.85 5.08 -4.31
N SER A 192 18.43 6.15 -3.78
CA SER A 192 19.80 6.53 -4.12
C SER A 192 20.49 7.13 -2.91
N PRO A 193 21.63 6.57 -2.44
CA PRO A 193 22.38 7.15 -1.34
C PRO A 193 22.92 8.55 -1.68
N TYR A 194 22.83 9.00 -2.94
CA TYR A 194 23.16 10.38 -3.31
C TYR A 194 22.37 11.43 -2.52
N TRP A 195 21.21 11.09 -1.95
CA TRP A 195 20.47 12.01 -1.08
C TRP A 195 21.27 12.41 0.19
N TYR A 196 22.21 11.58 0.66
CA TYR A 196 23.10 11.94 1.77
C TYR A 196 24.04 13.10 1.41
N GLU A 197 24.38 13.26 0.12
CA GLU A 197 25.18 14.37 -0.39
C GLU A 197 24.28 15.55 -0.78
N SER A 198 23.19 15.30 -1.51
CA SER A 198 22.32 16.35 -2.02
C SER A 198 21.45 17.01 -0.96
N GLY A 199 21.22 16.34 0.17
CA GLY A 199 20.29 16.75 1.22
C GLY A 199 18.81 16.56 0.86
N HIS A 200 18.50 15.98 -0.29
CA HIS A 200 17.13 15.87 -0.79
C HIS A 200 16.74 14.41 -1.06
N ASN A 201 15.85 13.87 -0.22
CA ASN A 201 15.23 12.58 -0.45
C ASN A 201 14.28 12.68 -1.67
N ASN A 202 14.29 11.65 -2.53
CA ASN A 202 13.40 11.58 -3.69
C ASN A 202 11.92 11.36 -3.32
N TRP A 203 11.65 11.07 -2.04
CA TRP A 203 10.33 11.03 -1.44
C TRP A 203 10.11 12.25 -0.54
N THR A 204 8.95 12.87 -0.66
CA THR A 204 8.54 14.04 0.11
C THR A 204 7.41 13.67 1.06
N LYS A 205 7.58 13.96 2.35
CA LYS A 205 6.51 13.83 3.35
C LYS A 205 5.54 15.00 3.21
N ILE A 206 4.25 14.71 3.07
CA ILE A 206 3.19 15.72 2.91
C ILE A 206 2.23 15.77 4.10
N MET A 207 2.25 14.76 4.99
CA MET A 207 1.46 14.74 6.23
C MET A 207 2.13 13.85 7.30
N GLY A 208 1.88 14.14 8.58
CA GLY A 208 2.39 13.41 9.76
C GLY A 208 1.53 12.22 10.19
N GLY A 209 1.65 11.82 11.47
CA GLY A 209 0.87 10.76 12.15
C GLY A 209 0.86 9.41 11.42
N ASP A 210 -0.18 8.60 11.65
CA ASP A 210 -0.49 7.49 10.75
C ASP A 210 -1.06 8.02 9.44
N GLY A 211 -0.41 7.69 8.33
CA GLY A 211 -0.87 8.11 7.02
C GLY A 211 -2.10 7.32 6.57
N MET A 212 -3.19 8.02 6.27
CA MET A 212 -4.46 7.42 5.86
C MET A 212 -4.68 7.52 4.33
N GLN A 213 -5.91 7.26 3.88
CA GLN A 213 -6.26 7.29 2.45
C GLN A 213 -5.97 8.65 1.81
N ILE A 214 -5.68 8.61 0.51
CA ILE A 214 -5.27 9.79 -0.27
C ILE A 214 -6.21 9.93 -1.46
N GLN A 215 -6.66 11.15 -1.74
CA GLN A 215 -7.31 11.52 -3.00
C GLN A 215 -6.62 12.75 -3.59
N ILE A 216 -6.46 12.78 -4.91
CA ILE A 216 -5.76 13.86 -5.63
C ILE A 216 -6.74 14.47 -6.64
N ASP A 217 -6.89 15.79 -6.64
CA ASP A 217 -7.68 16.48 -7.67
C ASP A 217 -6.97 16.34 -9.02
N LYS A 218 -7.61 15.65 -9.97
CA LYS A 218 -7.01 15.35 -11.29
C LYS A 218 -6.81 16.58 -12.18
N ARG A 219 -7.41 17.73 -11.83
CA ARG A 219 -7.24 19.01 -12.54
C ARG A 219 -6.05 19.80 -11.99
N ASN A 220 -5.71 19.60 -10.72
CA ASN A 220 -4.59 20.25 -10.06
C ASN A 220 -4.03 19.33 -8.96
N ASN A 221 -2.92 18.66 -9.29
CA ASN A 221 -2.29 17.68 -8.40
C ASN A 221 -1.65 18.31 -7.14
N ASN A 222 -1.60 19.64 -7.03
CA ASN A 222 -1.21 20.34 -5.79
C ASN A 222 -2.33 20.27 -4.73
N ILE A 223 -3.57 19.92 -5.11
CA ILE A 223 -4.67 19.75 -4.17
C ILE A 223 -4.83 18.27 -3.82
N VAL A 224 -4.47 17.94 -2.58
CA VAL A 224 -4.47 16.57 -2.06
C VAL A 224 -5.36 16.50 -0.82
N TYR A 225 -6.18 15.46 -0.72
CA TYR A 225 -7.00 15.17 0.44
C TYR A 225 -6.44 13.94 1.13
N THR A 226 -5.97 14.11 2.36
CA THR A 226 -5.40 13.02 3.15
C THR A 226 -5.48 13.37 4.64
N GLY A 227 -5.09 12.45 5.51
CA GLY A 227 -5.28 12.65 6.93
C GLY A 227 -4.57 11.66 7.80
N LEU A 228 -4.93 11.76 9.07
CA LEU A 228 -4.50 10.93 10.17
C LEU A 228 -5.66 10.03 10.63
N GLN A 229 -5.38 9.13 11.56
CA GLN A 229 -6.33 8.21 12.16
C GLN A 229 -7.63 8.88 12.62
N PHE A 230 -8.71 8.10 12.61
CA PHE A 230 -10.03 8.49 13.13
C PHE A 230 -10.62 9.76 12.48
N GLY A 231 -10.47 9.85 11.16
CA GLY A 231 -11.13 10.87 10.33
C GLY A 231 -10.49 12.26 10.40
N ASN A 232 -9.29 12.40 10.98
CA ASN A 232 -8.57 13.67 11.06
C ASN A 232 -7.94 14.06 9.70
N TYR A 233 -8.79 14.45 8.75
CA TYR A 233 -8.42 14.75 7.37
C TYR A 233 -8.30 16.23 7.05
N TYR A 234 -7.47 16.50 6.05
CA TYR A 234 -7.11 17.82 5.58
C TYR A 234 -7.16 17.86 4.05
N ARG A 235 -7.58 19.01 3.51
CA ARG A 235 -7.26 19.41 2.14
C ARG A 235 -5.93 20.17 2.18
N LEU A 236 -4.92 19.61 1.55
CA LEU A 236 -3.60 20.20 1.36
C LEU A 236 -3.59 20.99 0.06
N ASP A 237 -2.91 22.14 0.10
CA ASP A 237 -2.45 22.88 -1.06
C ASP A 237 -0.92 22.88 -1.00
N LEU A 238 -0.32 21.99 -1.78
CA LEU A 238 1.13 21.73 -1.77
C LEU A 238 1.94 22.89 -2.34
N GLU A 239 1.33 23.73 -3.18
CA GLU A 239 2.00 24.89 -3.78
C GLU A 239 2.09 26.05 -2.80
N ASN A 240 1.01 26.29 -2.05
CA ASN A 240 0.95 27.36 -1.05
C ASN A 240 1.35 26.89 0.37
N GLU A 241 1.82 25.65 0.52
CA GLU A 241 2.18 25.01 1.79
C GLU A 241 1.09 25.16 2.88
N SER A 242 -0.17 25.09 2.47
CA SER A 242 -1.30 25.32 3.36
C SER A 242 -2.17 24.08 3.50
N ARG A 243 -2.88 23.97 4.63
CA ARG A 243 -3.82 22.88 4.88
C ARG A 243 -5.08 23.38 5.57
N LYS A 244 -6.22 22.80 5.21
CA LYS A 244 -7.52 23.05 5.84
C LYS A 244 -8.07 21.75 6.42
N ASN A 245 -8.44 21.76 7.70
CA ASN A 245 -9.16 20.63 8.30
C ASN A 245 -10.55 20.50 7.64
N ILE A 246 -10.90 19.28 7.25
CA ILE A 246 -12.16 18.97 6.55
C ILE A 246 -12.95 17.85 7.25
N LYS A 247 -12.62 17.50 8.50
CA LYS A 247 -13.35 16.46 9.24
C LYS A 247 -14.82 16.88 9.45
N PRO A 248 -15.80 16.09 8.98
CA PRO A 248 -17.21 16.35 9.29
C PRO A 248 -17.46 16.35 10.80
N ARG A 249 -18.41 17.17 11.26
CA ARG A 249 -18.81 17.25 12.67
C ARG A 249 -20.32 17.04 12.80
N HIS A 250 -20.71 16.32 13.85
CA HIS A 250 -22.12 16.20 14.23
C HIS A 250 -22.67 17.55 14.68
N LYS A 251 -23.99 17.73 14.60
CA LYS A 251 -24.67 18.93 15.10
C LYS A 251 -24.89 18.85 16.61
N LEU A 252 -25.00 20.00 17.27
CA LEU A 252 -25.28 20.07 18.70
C LEU A 252 -26.60 19.37 19.04
N GLY A 253 -26.55 18.42 19.98
CA GLY A 253 -27.67 17.55 20.37
C GLY A 253 -27.70 16.20 19.65
N GLN A 254 -26.82 15.96 18.69
CA GLN A 254 -26.64 14.64 18.08
C GLN A 254 -25.54 13.84 18.77
N SER A 255 -25.58 12.52 18.60
CA SER A 255 -24.48 11.65 19.03
C SER A 255 -23.20 11.94 18.24
N PRO A 256 -22.01 11.85 18.86
CA PRO A 256 -20.74 11.96 18.16
C PRO A 256 -20.63 10.96 16.99
N LEU A 257 -20.06 11.43 15.89
CA LEU A 257 -19.72 10.58 14.74
C LEU A 257 -18.63 9.58 15.13
N ARG A 258 -18.73 8.35 14.62
CA ARG A 258 -17.70 7.32 14.77
C ARG A 258 -16.91 7.20 13.47
N PHE A 259 -15.59 7.18 13.57
CA PHE A 259 -14.69 7.15 12.43
C PHE A 259 -13.81 5.92 12.50
N ASN A 260 -13.61 5.25 11.37
CA ASN A 260 -12.70 4.11 11.29
C ASN A 260 -11.25 4.57 11.51
N TRP A 261 -10.38 3.68 11.99
CA TRP A 261 -8.92 3.89 12.02
C TRP A 261 -8.45 4.44 10.67
N GLN A 262 -8.74 3.71 9.59
CA GLN A 262 -8.54 4.14 8.22
C GLN A 262 -9.87 4.62 7.62
N THR A 263 -10.24 5.84 7.95
CA THR A 263 -11.49 6.46 7.46
C THR A 263 -11.48 6.64 5.93
N PRO A 264 -12.51 6.17 5.20
CA PRO A 264 -12.55 6.29 3.76
C PRO A 264 -12.95 7.69 3.26
N ILE A 265 -12.33 8.12 2.16
CA ILE A 265 -12.60 9.37 1.45
C ILE A 265 -12.56 9.11 -0.07
N LEU A 266 -13.41 9.82 -0.82
CA LEU A 266 -13.43 9.72 -2.28
C LEU A 266 -13.71 11.10 -2.88
N ILE A 267 -12.95 11.49 -3.91
CA ILE A 267 -13.38 12.56 -4.81
C ILE A 267 -14.30 11.94 -5.85
N SER A 268 -15.45 12.57 -6.10
CA SER A 268 -16.42 12.06 -7.08
C SER A 268 -15.77 11.85 -8.45
N LYS A 269 -16.12 10.71 -9.07
CA LYS A 269 -15.65 10.36 -10.42
C LYS A 269 -16.26 11.29 -11.48
N HIS A 270 -17.36 11.99 -11.15
CA HIS A 270 -18.10 12.87 -12.04
C HIS A 270 -17.74 14.36 -11.86
N ASN A 271 -17.32 14.78 -10.67
CA ASN A 271 -16.93 16.16 -10.41
C ASN A 271 -15.90 16.26 -9.28
N GLN A 272 -14.74 16.85 -9.57
CA GLN A 272 -13.62 16.99 -8.64
C GLN A 272 -13.84 18.02 -7.52
N ASP A 273 -14.96 18.76 -7.52
CA ASP A 273 -15.38 19.61 -6.40
C ASP A 273 -16.19 18.83 -5.34
N ILE A 274 -16.72 17.66 -5.71
CA ILE A 274 -17.56 16.82 -4.85
C ILE A 274 -16.69 15.80 -4.11
N ILE A 275 -16.87 15.73 -2.80
CA ILE A 275 -16.12 14.81 -1.92
C ILE A 275 -17.10 14.03 -1.06
N TYR A 276 -16.84 12.74 -0.92
CA TYR A 276 -17.53 11.87 0.02
C TYR A 276 -16.61 11.49 1.17
N PHE A 277 -17.16 11.38 2.38
CA PHE A 277 -16.40 11.05 3.59
C PHE A 277 -17.17 10.09 4.49
N GLY A 278 -16.51 9.02 4.93
CA GLY A 278 -17.14 7.98 5.74
C GLY A 278 -17.00 8.22 7.25
N SER A 279 -18.10 8.04 7.99
CA SER A 279 -18.12 7.88 9.44
C SER A 279 -18.97 6.65 9.75
N ASN A 280 -19.83 6.63 10.78
CA ASN A 280 -21.00 5.74 10.81
C ASN A 280 -22.09 6.16 9.81
N LYS A 281 -22.00 7.40 9.31
CA LYS A 281 -22.82 7.98 8.23
C LYS A 281 -21.96 8.35 7.02
N LEU A 282 -22.56 8.48 5.84
CA LEU A 282 -21.91 9.03 4.65
C LEU A 282 -22.17 10.54 4.56
N HIS A 283 -21.08 11.29 4.40
CA HIS A 283 -21.10 12.74 4.23
C HIS A 283 -20.75 13.12 2.80
N ARG A 284 -21.35 14.19 2.27
CA ARG A 284 -21.03 14.77 0.97
C ARG A 284 -20.72 16.25 1.09
N SER A 285 -19.63 16.68 0.48
CA SER A 285 -19.33 18.08 0.23
C SER A 285 -19.47 18.36 -1.26
N LEU A 286 -20.05 19.50 -1.61
CA LEU A 286 -20.11 20.01 -3.00
C LEU A 286 -19.06 21.10 -3.26
N ASP A 287 -18.23 21.41 -2.27
CA ASP A 287 -17.34 22.57 -2.26
C ASP A 287 -15.97 22.25 -1.68
N LYS A 288 -15.40 21.11 -2.10
CA LYS A 288 -14.04 20.68 -1.78
C LYS A 288 -13.78 20.49 -0.28
N GLY A 289 -14.78 20.02 0.46
CA GLY A 289 -14.71 19.76 1.91
C GLY A 289 -14.84 21.01 2.77
N ASN A 290 -15.35 22.13 2.24
CA ASN A 290 -15.59 23.33 3.05
C ASN A 290 -16.85 23.17 3.92
N ASN A 291 -17.90 22.59 3.36
CA ASN A 291 -19.17 22.28 4.04
C ASN A 291 -19.57 20.83 3.76
N TRP A 292 -20.34 20.24 4.68
CA TRP A 292 -20.75 18.84 4.63
C TRP A 292 -22.26 18.68 4.82
N ASP A 293 -22.88 17.92 3.93
CA ASP A 293 -24.22 17.37 4.07
C ASP A 293 -24.14 15.92 4.56
N GLU A 294 -24.93 15.57 5.58
CA GLU A 294 -25.19 14.17 5.92
C GLU A 294 -26.17 13.60 4.90
N ILE A 295 -25.72 12.68 4.03
CA ILE A 295 -26.56 12.07 2.98
C ILE A 295 -27.05 10.67 3.34
N SER A 296 -26.84 10.27 4.60
CA SER A 296 -27.40 9.04 5.17
C SER A 296 -27.63 9.22 6.67
N ASP A 297 -28.52 8.38 7.21
CA ASP A 297 -28.51 8.06 8.64
C ASP A 297 -27.31 7.14 8.98
N ASP A 298 -27.31 6.56 10.19
CA ASP A 298 -26.33 5.55 10.58
C ASP A 298 -26.48 4.31 9.68
N LEU A 299 -25.45 3.99 8.91
CA LEU A 299 -25.42 2.84 8.00
C LEU A 299 -24.91 1.55 8.69
N THR A 300 -24.66 1.62 9.99
CA THR A 300 -24.12 0.53 10.81
C THR A 300 -25.19 0.01 11.79
N ASN A 301 -24.90 -1.09 12.47
CA ASN A 301 -25.70 -1.67 13.55
C ASN A 301 -25.45 -0.97 14.90
N GLY A 302 -24.67 0.12 14.92
CA GLY A 302 -24.33 0.89 16.11
C GLY A 302 -22.93 0.61 16.65
N GLY A 303 -22.48 1.45 17.59
CA GLY A 303 -21.16 1.34 18.20
C GLY A 303 -21.11 0.33 19.35
N LEU A 304 -19.96 -0.33 19.50
CA LEU A 304 -19.62 -1.12 20.69
C LEU A 304 -18.62 -0.34 21.55
N LYS A 305 -18.71 -0.49 22.87
CA LYS A 305 -17.69 0.05 23.79
C LYS A 305 -16.40 -0.75 23.66
N GLY A 306 -15.28 -0.06 23.51
CA GLY A 306 -13.96 -0.66 23.42
C GLY A 306 -12.88 0.39 23.17
N ASN A 307 -11.64 -0.08 23.04
CA ASN A 307 -10.46 0.78 22.84
C ASN A 307 -10.32 1.30 21.39
N VAL A 308 -11.20 0.91 20.48
CA VAL A 308 -11.20 1.38 19.09
C VAL A 308 -12.67 1.54 18.67
N PRO A 309 -13.04 2.61 17.95
CA PRO A 309 -14.39 2.76 17.41
C PRO A 309 -14.82 1.55 16.56
N TYR A 310 -16.07 1.15 16.74
CA TYR A 310 -16.76 0.11 15.97
C TYR A 310 -18.09 0.66 15.45
N GLY A 311 -18.65 0.04 14.42
CA GLY A 311 -19.86 0.52 13.74
C GLY A 311 -19.50 1.75 12.92
N THR A 312 -18.61 1.56 11.95
CA THR A 312 -18.05 2.59 11.05
C THR A 312 -18.02 2.12 9.60
N ILE A 313 -18.11 3.05 8.67
CA ILE A 313 -17.90 2.82 7.24
C ILE A 313 -16.40 2.60 7.01
N THR A 314 -16.06 1.51 6.34
CA THR A 314 -14.68 1.07 6.06
C THR A 314 -14.29 1.31 4.61
N THR A 315 -15.26 1.31 3.71
CA THR A 315 -15.06 1.47 2.27
C THR A 315 -16.35 1.94 1.62
N PHE A 316 -16.22 2.67 0.53
CA PHE A 316 -17.34 2.96 -0.37
C PHE A 316 -16.78 3.31 -1.76
N ASP A 317 -17.64 3.22 -2.77
CA ASP A 317 -17.29 3.60 -4.15
C ASP A 317 -18.48 4.28 -4.83
N GLU A 318 -18.19 5.18 -5.76
CA GLU A 318 -19.17 5.82 -6.63
C GLU A 318 -19.10 5.20 -8.03
N SER A 319 -20.23 4.88 -8.63
CA SER A 319 -20.28 4.31 -9.98
C SER A 319 -19.71 5.30 -11.01
N THR A 320 -18.87 4.83 -11.93
CA THR A 320 -18.46 5.61 -13.12
C THR A 320 -19.60 5.80 -14.11
N HIS A 321 -20.64 4.97 -14.04
CA HIS A 321 -21.75 4.98 -14.99
C HIS A 321 -22.87 5.94 -14.60
N GLU A 322 -22.99 6.27 -13.30
CA GLU A 322 -24.11 7.05 -12.78
C GLU A 322 -23.68 7.88 -11.56
N PHE A 323 -23.87 9.20 -11.63
CA PHE A 323 -23.60 10.09 -10.51
C PHE A 323 -24.56 9.82 -9.36
N GLY A 324 -24.05 9.76 -8.13
CA GLY A 324 -24.88 9.52 -6.95
C GLY A 324 -25.32 8.08 -6.73
N LYS A 325 -24.89 7.14 -7.59
CA LYS A 325 -24.95 5.70 -7.32
C LYS A 325 -23.73 5.28 -6.50
N ILE A 326 -23.95 4.96 -5.23
CA ILE A 326 -22.90 4.74 -4.23
C ILE A 326 -23.14 3.44 -3.49
N VAL A 327 -22.11 2.61 -3.36
CA VAL A 327 -22.11 1.41 -2.51
C VAL A 327 -21.21 1.62 -1.32
N VAL A 328 -21.67 1.24 -0.13
CA VAL A 328 -21.00 1.40 1.16
C VAL A 328 -20.80 0.04 1.82
N GLY A 329 -19.65 -0.16 2.45
CA GLY A 329 -19.33 -1.30 3.31
C GLY A 329 -18.89 -0.86 4.70
N THR A 330 -19.24 -1.63 5.73
CA THR A 330 -18.98 -1.31 7.15
C THR A 330 -18.14 -2.37 7.87
N ASP A 331 -17.59 -2.01 9.03
CA ASP A 331 -16.83 -2.92 9.90
C ASP A 331 -17.67 -4.00 10.57
N ASP A 332 -19.00 -3.83 10.57
CA ASP A 332 -19.98 -4.75 11.13
C ASP A 332 -20.78 -5.55 10.08
N GLY A 333 -20.34 -5.52 8.81
CA GLY A 333 -20.81 -6.42 7.76
C GLY A 333 -22.04 -5.98 6.99
N ASN A 334 -22.41 -4.70 7.07
CA ASN A 334 -23.44 -4.14 6.20
C ASN A 334 -22.84 -3.76 4.85
N ILE A 335 -23.56 -4.08 3.78
CA ILE A 335 -23.33 -3.54 2.44
C ILE A 335 -24.62 -2.87 2.00
N ILE A 336 -24.55 -1.57 1.71
CA ILE A 336 -25.72 -0.73 1.43
C ILE A 336 -25.50 0.04 0.12
N LEU A 337 -26.53 0.11 -0.71
CA LEU A 337 -26.54 0.80 -1.99
C LEU A 337 -27.54 1.96 -1.96
N THR A 338 -27.14 3.11 -2.50
CA THR A 338 -28.03 4.17 -2.97
C THR A 338 -27.86 4.35 -4.47
N GLN A 339 -28.94 4.70 -5.16
CA GLN A 339 -28.96 5.03 -6.58
C GLN A 339 -29.48 6.45 -6.83
N ASP A 340 -29.73 7.22 -5.77
CA ASP A 340 -30.40 8.52 -5.83
C ASP A 340 -29.72 9.55 -4.91
N SER A 341 -28.39 9.50 -4.90
CA SER A 341 -27.53 10.43 -4.16
C SER A 341 -27.79 10.47 -2.64
N GLY A 342 -28.21 9.35 -2.06
CA GLY A 342 -28.46 9.21 -0.63
C GLY A 342 -29.90 9.52 -0.19
N THR A 343 -30.84 9.68 -1.12
CA THR A 343 -32.26 9.87 -0.76
C THR A 343 -32.87 8.58 -0.22
N ASN A 344 -32.53 7.45 -0.82
CA ASN A 344 -32.91 6.11 -0.37
C ASN A 344 -31.69 5.20 -0.29
N TRP A 345 -31.69 4.34 0.73
CA TRP A 345 -30.63 3.38 1.01
C TRP A 345 -31.22 1.98 1.11
N LYS A 346 -30.65 1.02 0.36
CA LYS A 346 -31.07 -0.38 0.34
C LYS A 346 -29.92 -1.25 0.80
N GLN A 347 -30.14 -2.05 1.82
CA GLN A 347 -29.20 -3.07 2.24
C GLN A 347 -29.18 -4.23 1.23
N ILE A 348 -27.99 -4.61 0.78
CA ILE A 348 -27.76 -5.56 -0.32
C ILE A 348 -26.80 -6.69 0.09
N ASN A 349 -26.72 -7.05 1.36
CA ASN A 349 -25.85 -8.12 1.87
C ASN A 349 -26.53 -9.50 1.95
N ASN A 350 -27.69 -9.69 1.30
CA ASN A 350 -28.38 -10.97 1.29
C ASN A 350 -27.53 -12.06 0.62
N GLY A 351 -27.34 -13.21 1.28
CA GLY A 351 -26.49 -14.29 0.81
C GLY A 351 -24.99 -14.13 1.10
N LEU A 352 -24.59 -13.02 1.75
CA LEU A 352 -23.22 -12.82 2.24
C LEU A 352 -23.10 -13.25 3.72
N PRO A 353 -21.88 -13.59 4.20
CA PRO A 353 -21.63 -13.80 5.61
C PRO A 353 -21.96 -12.55 6.43
N SER A 354 -22.68 -12.70 7.54
CA SER A 354 -23.00 -11.60 8.43
C SER A 354 -21.85 -11.28 9.39
N SER A 355 -21.80 -10.04 9.87
CA SER A 355 -20.87 -9.57 10.91
C SER A 355 -19.37 -9.68 10.57
N LEU A 356 -19.02 -9.87 9.30
CA LEU A 356 -17.63 -9.81 8.84
C LEU A 356 -17.30 -8.40 8.38
N TRP A 357 -16.09 -7.95 8.68
CA TRP A 357 -15.60 -6.64 8.27
C TRP A 357 -15.58 -6.53 6.74
N VAL A 358 -16.30 -5.58 6.16
CA VAL A 358 -16.24 -5.35 4.71
C VAL A 358 -14.92 -4.67 4.38
N SER A 359 -14.00 -5.39 3.74
CA SER A 359 -12.66 -4.87 3.44
C SER A 359 -12.63 -4.04 2.16
N ARG A 360 -13.48 -4.36 1.18
CA ARG A 360 -13.63 -3.54 -0.03
C ARG A 360 -14.99 -3.74 -0.69
N VAL A 361 -15.56 -2.65 -1.18
CA VAL A 361 -16.66 -2.65 -2.17
C VAL A 361 -16.30 -1.71 -3.30
N ILE A 362 -16.48 -2.15 -4.55
CA ILE A 362 -16.26 -1.35 -5.76
C ILE A 362 -17.32 -1.65 -6.80
N PHE A 363 -17.67 -0.66 -7.61
CA PHE A 363 -18.39 -0.89 -8.85
C PHE A 363 -17.43 -1.39 -9.94
N SER A 364 -17.96 -2.14 -10.90
CA SER A 364 -17.26 -2.41 -12.16
C SER A 364 -17.17 -1.13 -12.99
N ASN A 365 -16.07 -0.98 -13.73
CA ASN A 365 -15.90 0.05 -14.75
C ASN A 365 -16.52 -0.37 -16.11
N HIS A 366 -16.90 -1.64 -16.26
CA HIS A 366 -17.37 -2.22 -17.52
C HIS A 366 -18.86 -2.57 -17.50
N ASN A 367 -19.39 -2.97 -16.34
CA ASN A 367 -20.80 -3.31 -16.17
C ASN A 367 -21.44 -2.42 -15.10
N GLU A 368 -22.41 -1.59 -15.52
CA GLU A 368 -23.10 -0.62 -14.67
C GLU A 368 -23.80 -1.22 -13.43
N ASN A 369 -24.12 -2.52 -13.46
CA ASN A 369 -24.83 -3.24 -12.40
C ASN A 369 -23.91 -4.16 -11.58
N ARG A 370 -22.64 -4.28 -11.98
CA ARG A 370 -21.71 -5.18 -11.32
C ARG A 370 -21.06 -4.52 -10.10
N ILE A 371 -21.09 -5.24 -8.98
CA ILE A 371 -20.47 -4.85 -7.71
C ILE A 371 -19.59 -6.01 -7.25
N TYR A 372 -18.37 -5.70 -6.84
CA TYR A 372 -17.48 -6.64 -6.15
C TYR A 372 -17.43 -6.30 -4.67
N ALA A 373 -17.44 -7.32 -3.83
CA ALA A 373 -17.30 -7.18 -2.38
C ALA A 373 -16.31 -8.19 -1.82
N SER A 374 -15.40 -7.72 -0.97
CA SER A 374 -14.55 -8.57 -0.14
C SER A 374 -14.85 -8.34 1.35
N LEU A 375 -14.86 -9.42 2.11
CA LEU A 375 -15.04 -9.40 3.56
C LEU A 375 -13.84 -10.06 4.25
N ASN A 376 -13.62 -9.70 5.51
CA ASN A 376 -12.50 -10.15 6.30
C ASN A 376 -12.98 -10.64 7.68
N GLY A 377 -12.61 -11.87 8.03
CA GLY A 377 -12.99 -12.53 9.28
C GLY A 377 -11.82 -12.78 10.24
N TYR A 378 -10.60 -12.27 10.01
CA TYR A 378 -9.43 -12.67 10.82
C TYR A 378 -9.61 -12.31 12.30
N ARG A 379 -10.33 -11.22 12.59
CA ARG A 379 -10.67 -10.78 13.96
C ARG A 379 -11.55 -11.80 14.71
N LEU A 380 -12.15 -12.73 13.97
CA LEU A 380 -12.99 -13.83 14.47
C LEU A 380 -12.31 -15.19 14.27
N ASN A 381 -10.98 -15.23 14.04
CA ASN A 381 -10.23 -16.43 13.68
C ASN A 381 -10.73 -17.15 12.41
N ASN A 382 -11.35 -16.40 11.48
CA ASN A 382 -11.78 -16.90 10.19
C ASN A 382 -10.87 -16.36 9.08
N PHE A 383 -10.10 -17.25 8.46
CA PHE A 383 -9.14 -16.94 7.40
C PHE A 383 -9.65 -17.28 5.99
N GLU A 384 -10.93 -17.63 5.84
CA GLU A 384 -11.53 -17.91 4.53
C GLU A 384 -11.49 -16.67 3.63
N PRO A 385 -11.10 -16.81 2.35
CA PRO A 385 -11.13 -15.72 1.39
C PRO A 385 -12.58 -15.42 0.98
N HIS A 386 -13.19 -14.42 1.61
CA HIS A 386 -14.56 -13.99 1.31
C HIS A 386 -14.55 -12.97 0.18
N LEU A 387 -14.77 -13.43 -1.07
CA LEU A 387 -14.86 -12.60 -2.27
C LEU A 387 -16.10 -12.93 -3.07
N TYR A 388 -16.87 -11.90 -3.41
CA TYR A 388 -18.15 -12.04 -4.10
C TYR A 388 -18.30 -11.01 -5.22
N ALA A 389 -19.07 -11.38 -6.23
CA ALA A 389 -19.52 -10.50 -7.29
C ALA A 389 -21.04 -10.60 -7.43
N SER A 390 -21.68 -9.47 -7.67
CA SER A 390 -23.08 -9.34 -8.06
C SER A 390 -23.13 -8.71 -9.44
N ASP A 391 -24.00 -9.18 -10.33
CA ASP A 391 -24.26 -8.56 -11.65
C ASP A 391 -25.61 -7.80 -11.69
N ASP A 392 -26.33 -7.71 -10.57
CA ASP A 392 -27.70 -7.20 -10.50
C ASP A 392 -27.92 -6.16 -9.38
N ASN A 393 -26.93 -5.30 -9.14
CA ASN A 393 -26.95 -4.28 -8.07
C ASN A 393 -27.08 -4.83 -6.64
N GLY A 394 -26.54 -6.02 -6.39
CA GLY A 394 -26.44 -6.64 -5.07
C GLY A 394 -27.69 -7.42 -4.67
N ASN A 395 -28.58 -7.74 -5.61
CA ASN A 395 -29.72 -8.60 -5.32
C ASN A 395 -29.29 -10.06 -5.15
N THR A 396 -28.30 -10.51 -5.93
CA THR A 396 -27.70 -11.84 -5.83
C THR A 396 -26.16 -11.76 -5.83
N TRP A 397 -25.53 -12.61 -5.03
CA TRP A 397 -24.07 -12.66 -4.89
C TRP A 397 -23.52 -14.03 -5.23
N ASN A 398 -22.48 -14.05 -6.06
CA ASN A 398 -21.73 -15.25 -6.43
C ASN A 398 -20.35 -15.21 -5.80
N LYS A 399 -19.95 -16.30 -5.13
CA LYS A 399 -18.59 -16.44 -4.57
C LYS A 399 -17.60 -16.63 -5.72
N ILE A 400 -16.58 -15.76 -5.79
CA ILE A 400 -15.55 -15.76 -6.83
C ILE A 400 -14.14 -15.93 -6.25
N SER A 401 -14.02 -16.71 -5.17
CA SER A 401 -12.76 -16.94 -4.43
C SER A 401 -12.20 -18.37 -4.61
N SER A 402 -12.58 -19.04 -5.71
CA SER A 402 -12.54 -20.51 -5.89
C SER A 402 -11.29 -21.21 -5.36
N ASN A 403 -10.11 -20.84 -5.85
CA ASN A 403 -8.81 -21.45 -5.54
C ASN A 403 -7.86 -20.49 -4.81
N LEU A 404 -8.38 -19.42 -4.22
CA LEU A 404 -7.60 -18.56 -3.33
C LEU A 404 -7.23 -19.35 -2.05
N PRO A 405 -6.02 -19.16 -1.50
CA PRO A 405 -5.63 -19.80 -0.25
C PRO A 405 -6.42 -19.22 0.93
N LEU A 406 -6.37 -19.91 2.08
CA LEU A 406 -6.85 -19.40 3.37
C LEU A 406 -6.02 -18.19 3.80
N SER A 407 -6.43 -17.02 3.33
CA SER A 407 -5.83 -15.74 3.60
C SER A 407 -6.92 -14.67 3.48
N PRO A 408 -7.15 -13.85 4.52
CA PRO A 408 -8.10 -12.77 4.46
C PRO A 408 -7.80 -11.79 3.33
N ILE A 409 -8.86 -11.25 2.70
CA ILE A 409 -8.76 -10.33 1.57
C ILE A 409 -8.85 -8.90 2.09
N ASN A 410 -7.95 -8.04 1.62
CA ASN A 410 -7.89 -6.62 1.98
C ASN A 410 -8.36 -5.70 0.85
N VAL A 411 -8.15 -6.10 -0.40
CA VAL A 411 -8.46 -5.27 -1.56
C VAL A 411 -8.77 -6.10 -2.79
N ILE A 412 -9.74 -5.64 -3.57
CA ILE A 412 -10.01 -6.07 -4.94
C ILE A 412 -9.96 -4.85 -5.88
N ARG A 413 -9.45 -5.07 -7.10
CA ARG A 413 -9.49 -4.12 -8.22
C ARG A 413 -9.82 -4.84 -9.52
N GLU A 414 -10.70 -4.23 -10.30
CA GLU A 414 -10.97 -4.64 -11.68
C GLU A 414 -10.00 -3.92 -12.63
N ASP A 415 -9.51 -4.63 -13.64
CA ASP A 415 -8.71 -4.03 -14.69
C ASP A 415 -9.52 -3.03 -15.51
N ILE A 416 -8.93 -1.90 -15.85
CA ILE A 416 -9.61 -0.82 -16.56
C ILE A 416 -9.79 -1.07 -18.07
N LYS A 417 -9.10 -2.06 -18.65
CA LYS A 417 -9.09 -2.33 -20.11
C LYS A 417 -9.68 -3.68 -20.48
N ASP A 418 -9.76 -4.64 -19.56
CA ASP A 418 -10.37 -5.95 -19.80
C ASP A 418 -11.19 -6.37 -18.57
N GLU A 419 -12.52 -6.38 -18.71
CA GLU A 419 -13.45 -6.71 -17.62
C GLU A 419 -13.18 -8.06 -16.96
N ARG A 420 -12.54 -9.00 -17.67
CA ARG A 420 -12.29 -10.34 -17.17
C ARG A 420 -11.13 -10.40 -16.19
N ILE A 421 -10.30 -9.35 -16.15
CA ILE A 421 -9.09 -9.34 -15.33
C ILE A 421 -9.37 -8.69 -13.98
N LEU A 422 -9.11 -9.44 -12.91
CA LEU A 422 -9.27 -8.98 -11.53
C LEU A 422 -7.96 -9.15 -10.77
N TYR A 423 -7.66 -8.22 -9.86
CA TYR A 423 -6.53 -8.29 -8.94
C TYR A 423 -7.02 -8.31 -7.51
N VAL A 424 -6.46 -9.20 -6.69
CA VAL A 424 -6.81 -9.34 -5.27
C VAL A 424 -5.56 -9.35 -4.41
N GLY A 425 -5.55 -8.47 -3.40
CA GLY A 425 -4.55 -8.44 -2.35
C GLY A 425 -5.08 -9.10 -1.08
N THR A 426 -4.29 -10.04 -0.55
CA THR A 426 -4.59 -10.76 0.70
C THR A 426 -3.52 -10.48 1.75
N ASP A 427 -3.69 -11.00 2.96
CA ASP A 427 -2.65 -10.96 4.02
C ASP A 427 -1.35 -11.70 3.65
N ASN A 428 -1.33 -12.45 2.54
CA ASN A 428 -0.21 -13.31 2.18
C ASN A 428 0.22 -13.21 0.70
N GLY A 429 -0.32 -12.26 -0.06
CA GLY A 429 0.17 -11.98 -1.42
C GLY A 429 -0.84 -11.33 -2.36
N LEU A 430 -0.39 -11.16 -3.59
CA LEU A 430 -1.17 -10.63 -4.71
C LEU A 430 -1.57 -11.77 -5.65
N PHE A 431 -2.81 -11.72 -6.14
CA PHE A 431 -3.36 -12.68 -7.09
C PHE A 431 -4.03 -11.96 -8.27
N ILE A 432 -4.01 -12.62 -9.43
CA ILE A 432 -4.70 -12.17 -10.65
C ILE A 432 -5.64 -13.27 -11.15
N SER A 433 -6.82 -12.89 -11.60
CA SER A 433 -7.72 -13.73 -12.39
C SER A 433 -7.83 -13.18 -13.81
N PHE A 434 -8.01 -14.06 -14.79
CA PHE A 434 -8.25 -13.71 -16.21
C PHE A 434 -9.67 -14.07 -16.68
N ASP A 435 -10.51 -14.53 -15.76
CA ASP A 435 -11.80 -15.16 -16.02
C ASP A 435 -12.85 -14.79 -14.95
N LEU A 436 -12.90 -13.52 -14.55
CA LEU A 436 -13.90 -12.98 -13.60
C LEU A 436 -13.89 -13.66 -12.22
N GLY A 437 -12.72 -14.11 -11.77
CA GLY A 437 -12.53 -14.72 -10.46
C GLY A 437 -12.89 -16.22 -10.41
N LEU A 438 -13.11 -16.87 -11.56
CA LEU A 438 -13.28 -18.32 -11.61
C LEU A 438 -11.98 -19.07 -11.29
N ASN A 439 -10.82 -18.53 -11.68
CA ASN A 439 -9.49 -19.02 -11.33
C ASN A 439 -8.54 -17.87 -10.98
N TRP A 440 -7.74 -18.08 -9.94
CA TRP A 440 -6.75 -17.14 -9.43
C TRP A 440 -5.33 -17.67 -9.57
N HIS A 441 -4.40 -16.79 -9.90
CA HIS A 441 -2.98 -17.07 -10.10
C HIS A 441 -2.14 -16.15 -9.21
N PRO A 442 -1.17 -16.68 -8.43
CA PRO A 442 -0.35 -15.86 -7.56
C PRO A 442 0.73 -15.11 -8.36
N PHE A 443 1.08 -13.91 -7.90
CA PHE A 443 2.35 -13.26 -8.27
C PHE A 443 3.48 -13.89 -7.45
N SER A 444 4.08 -14.96 -7.97
CA SER A 444 5.06 -15.78 -7.23
C SER A 444 6.53 -15.39 -7.41
N SER A 445 6.82 -14.51 -8.37
CA SER A 445 8.19 -14.06 -8.69
C SER A 445 8.33 -12.57 -8.41
N ASN A 446 9.44 -12.18 -7.78
CA ASN A 446 9.80 -10.79 -7.42
C ASN A 446 8.86 -10.07 -6.42
N LEU A 447 7.81 -10.73 -5.94
CA LEU A 447 6.96 -10.25 -4.85
C LEU A 447 7.01 -11.26 -3.70
N PRO A 448 7.49 -10.90 -2.49
CA PRO A 448 7.47 -11.79 -1.35
C PRO A 448 6.04 -12.04 -0.87
N ARG A 449 5.86 -13.09 -0.07
CA ARG A 449 4.63 -13.32 0.69
C ARG A 449 4.49 -12.23 1.75
N VAL A 450 3.63 -11.25 1.50
CA VAL A 450 3.39 -10.09 2.34
C VAL A 450 1.93 -9.66 2.20
N ALA A 451 1.38 -9.04 3.24
CA ALA A 451 0.07 -8.44 3.20
C ALA A 451 0.01 -7.32 2.15
N ILE A 452 -0.99 -7.39 1.28
CA ILE A 452 -1.29 -6.37 0.27
C ILE A 452 -2.54 -5.65 0.72
N HIS A 453 -2.40 -4.38 1.13
CA HIS A 453 -3.51 -3.61 1.72
C HIS A 453 -4.27 -2.78 0.68
N ASP A 454 -3.58 -2.33 -0.37
CA ASP A 454 -4.21 -1.47 -1.38
C ASP A 454 -3.58 -1.62 -2.76
N LEU A 455 -4.38 -1.33 -3.78
CA LEU A 455 -4.05 -1.47 -5.19
C LEU A 455 -4.59 -0.25 -5.94
N VAL A 456 -3.82 0.32 -6.86
CA VAL A 456 -4.29 1.39 -7.74
C VAL A 456 -3.72 1.23 -9.14
N ILE A 457 -4.54 1.44 -10.16
CA ILE A 457 -4.12 1.39 -11.55
C ILE A 457 -3.95 2.83 -12.06
N GLN A 458 -2.78 3.14 -12.61
CA GLN A 458 -2.57 4.36 -13.38
C GLN A 458 -3.01 4.10 -14.82
N ASN A 459 -4.07 4.81 -15.24
CA ASN A 459 -4.81 4.45 -16.44
C ASN A 459 -4.03 4.66 -17.75
N GLU A 460 -3.31 5.78 -17.86
CA GLU A 460 -2.61 6.17 -19.08
C GLU A 460 -1.39 5.29 -19.36
N LYS A 461 -0.61 5.00 -18.32
CA LYS A 461 0.59 4.15 -18.37
C LYS A 461 0.27 2.67 -18.32
N ASN A 462 -0.95 2.29 -17.94
CA ASN A 462 -1.37 0.91 -17.79
C ASN A 462 -0.50 0.17 -16.77
N GLU A 463 -0.28 0.81 -15.62
CA GLU A 463 0.57 0.30 -14.54
C GLU A 463 -0.26 0.08 -13.28
N LEU A 464 -0.07 -1.06 -12.63
CA LEU A 464 -0.61 -1.34 -11.31
C LEU A 464 0.46 -1.00 -10.27
N ILE A 465 0.05 -0.22 -9.28
CA ILE A 465 0.80 0.06 -8.07
C ILE A 465 0.21 -0.77 -6.94
N VAL A 466 1.10 -1.38 -6.16
CA VAL A 466 0.78 -2.37 -5.13
C VAL A 466 1.31 -1.88 -3.79
N GLY A 467 0.42 -1.58 -2.86
CA GLY A 467 0.74 -1.12 -1.51
C GLY A 467 0.81 -2.31 -0.58
N THR A 468 2.00 -2.58 -0.05
CA THR A 468 2.21 -3.69 0.89
C THR A 468 2.32 -3.17 2.31
N HIS A 469 1.98 -4.03 3.27
CA HIS A 469 2.19 -3.76 4.68
C HIS A 469 3.48 -4.43 5.16
N GLY A 470 4.63 -3.82 4.86
CA GLY A 470 5.96 -4.28 5.34
C GLY A 470 7.00 -4.55 4.25
N ARG A 471 6.69 -4.28 2.98
CA ARG A 471 7.62 -4.38 1.82
C ARG A 471 7.50 -3.21 0.85
N SER A 472 7.06 -2.06 1.35
CA SER A 472 6.88 -0.82 0.59
C SER A 472 5.93 -0.97 -0.61
N ILE A 473 6.24 -0.33 -1.74
CA ILE A 473 5.39 -0.26 -2.93
C ILE A 473 6.04 -1.01 -4.09
N TYR A 474 5.24 -1.80 -4.81
CA TYR A 474 5.65 -2.41 -6.08
C TYR A 474 4.91 -1.75 -7.24
N LYS A 475 5.56 -1.70 -8.39
CA LYS A 475 5.00 -1.22 -9.65
C LYS A 475 5.13 -2.29 -10.71
N LEU A 476 4.06 -2.52 -11.48
CA LEU A 476 4.07 -3.50 -12.56
C LEU A 476 3.29 -2.98 -13.78
N ASN A 477 3.78 -3.32 -14.97
CA ASN A 477 3.13 -2.96 -16.22
C ASN A 477 2.12 -4.05 -16.63
N LEU A 478 0.90 -3.66 -16.96
CA LEU A 478 -0.22 -4.56 -17.24
C LEU A 478 -0.34 -5.01 -18.70
N GLU A 479 0.50 -4.50 -19.61
CA GLU A 479 0.40 -4.75 -21.06
C GLU A 479 0.41 -6.26 -21.39
N LEU A 480 1.25 -7.04 -20.69
CA LEU A 480 1.38 -8.48 -20.93
C LEU A 480 0.12 -9.27 -20.56
N PHE A 481 -0.61 -8.83 -19.54
CA PHE A 481 -1.82 -9.49 -19.06
C PHE A 481 -2.98 -9.32 -20.04
N SER A 482 -3.19 -8.11 -20.55
CA SER A 482 -4.18 -7.86 -21.60
C SER A 482 -3.82 -8.61 -22.90
N LYS A 483 -2.53 -8.74 -23.23
CA LYS A 483 -2.06 -9.55 -24.38
C LYS A 483 -2.31 -11.04 -24.17
N PHE A 484 -2.04 -11.56 -22.98
CA PHE A 484 -2.32 -12.94 -22.64
C PHE A 484 -3.79 -13.27 -22.86
N ASN A 485 -4.70 -12.46 -22.32
CA ASN A 485 -6.14 -12.71 -22.41
C ASN A 485 -6.72 -12.61 -23.83
N LYS A 486 -5.97 -11.99 -24.77
CA LYS A 486 -6.31 -11.89 -26.20
C LYS A 486 -5.68 -12.99 -27.05
N LEU A 487 -4.45 -13.40 -26.74
CA LEU A 487 -3.63 -14.26 -27.60
C LEU A 487 -3.58 -15.72 -27.15
N HIS A 488 -3.70 -15.98 -25.85
CA HIS A 488 -3.60 -17.33 -25.32
C HIS A 488 -4.87 -18.13 -25.60
N LYS A 489 -4.68 -19.37 -26.02
CA LYS A 489 -5.75 -20.36 -26.21
C LYS A 489 -5.46 -21.53 -25.29
N SER A 490 -6.49 -22.05 -24.63
CA SER A 490 -6.37 -23.16 -23.67
C SER A 490 -5.68 -24.42 -24.25
N SER A 491 -5.76 -24.63 -25.56
CA SER A 491 -5.07 -25.73 -26.26
C SER A 491 -3.58 -25.50 -26.51
N SER A 492 -3.05 -24.29 -26.29
CA SER A 492 -1.65 -23.95 -26.52
C SER A 492 -0.79 -24.26 -25.29
N SER A 493 0.32 -24.99 -25.47
CA SER A 493 1.28 -25.21 -24.39
C SER A 493 2.05 -23.95 -24.00
N PHE A 494 2.26 -23.02 -24.95
CA PHE A 494 2.87 -21.72 -24.71
C PHE A 494 2.35 -20.65 -25.68
N THR A 495 2.45 -19.38 -25.30
CA THR A 495 2.11 -18.22 -26.11
C THR A 495 3.20 -17.16 -25.99
N VAL A 496 3.79 -16.75 -27.11
CA VAL A 496 4.65 -15.56 -27.13
C VAL A 496 3.77 -14.33 -27.11
N LEU A 497 3.92 -13.50 -26.07
CA LEU A 497 3.10 -12.33 -25.81
C LEU A 497 3.73 -11.07 -26.41
N LYS A 498 5.05 -10.94 -26.30
CA LYS A 498 5.79 -9.77 -26.76
C LYS A 498 7.23 -10.17 -27.06
N LEU A 499 7.79 -9.56 -28.09
CA LEU A 499 9.20 -9.67 -28.48
C LEU A 499 9.73 -8.25 -28.61
N ASP A 500 10.73 -7.91 -27.82
CA ASP A 500 11.32 -6.58 -27.84
C ASP A 500 12.25 -6.41 -29.04
N GLU A 501 12.20 -5.23 -29.66
CA GLU A 501 13.04 -4.89 -30.81
C GLU A 501 14.24 -4.06 -30.33
N PRO A 502 15.45 -4.63 -30.24
CA PRO A 502 16.60 -3.93 -29.71
C PRO A 502 17.04 -2.80 -30.64
N LYS A 503 17.56 -1.72 -30.06
CA LYS A 503 18.16 -0.59 -30.80
C LYS A 503 19.64 -0.86 -31.01
N TYR A 504 20.07 -0.91 -32.27
CA TYR A 504 21.47 -1.09 -32.63
C TYR A 504 22.35 0.02 -32.03
N SER A 505 23.50 -0.37 -31.51
CA SER A 505 24.57 0.56 -31.14
C SER A 505 25.91 0.03 -31.63
N SER A 506 26.76 0.95 -32.10
CA SER A 506 28.15 0.63 -32.46
C SER A 506 29.00 0.21 -31.26
N PHE A 507 28.53 0.45 -30.04
CA PHE A 507 29.20 0.06 -28.79
C PHE A 507 28.87 -1.36 -28.33
N TRP A 508 28.02 -2.10 -29.05
CA TRP A 508 27.79 -3.52 -28.72
C TRP A 508 29.12 -4.28 -28.72
N GLY A 509 29.32 -5.15 -27.73
CA GLY A 509 30.58 -5.88 -27.55
C GLY A 509 31.78 -5.00 -27.18
N SER A 510 31.59 -3.72 -26.86
CA SER A 510 32.67 -2.79 -26.51
C SER A 510 32.67 -2.47 -25.02
N LYS A 511 33.86 -2.27 -24.46
CA LYS A 511 34.10 -1.79 -23.10
C LYS A 511 34.46 -0.31 -23.15
N ARG A 512 33.64 0.55 -22.53
CA ARG A 512 33.86 2.02 -22.60
C ARG A 512 35.07 2.47 -21.78
N ASN A 513 35.25 1.91 -20.59
CA ASN A 513 36.41 2.16 -19.72
C ASN A 513 36.62 0.97 -18.77
N TYR A 514 37.66 1.03 -17.94
CA TYR A 514 38.02 -0.05 -17.02
C TYR A 514 36.97 -0.33 -15.93
N THR A 515 36.04 0.60 -15.65
CA THR A 515 34.98 0.47 -14.62
C THR A 515 33.64 -0.01 -15.16
N THR A 516 33.47 -0.11 -16.49
CA THR A 516 32.21 -0.57 -17.10
C THR A 516 32.31 -1.99 -17.60
N ASP A 517 31.25 -2.77 -17.44
CA ASP A 517 31.12 -4.06 -18.09
C ASP A 517 31.01 -3.91 -19.62
N ILE A 518 31.30 -5.00 -20.34
CA ILE A 518 31.11 -5.05 -21.79
C ILE A 518 29.63 -4.92 -22.09
N PHE A 519 29.29 -3.99 -22.99
CA PHE A 519 27.90 -3.81 -23.38
C PHE A 519 27.43 -4.91 -24.34
N SER A 520 26.85 -5.98 -23.78
CA SER A 520 26.25 -7.10 -24.52
C SER A 520 24.74 -7.06 -24.36
N PRO A 521 23.99 -6.45 -25.29
CA PRO A 521 22.54 -6.40 -25.21
C PRO A 521 21.89 -7.75 -25.48
N GLU A 522 20.64 -7.87 -25.07
CA GLU A 522 19.83 -9.06 -25.23
C GLU A 522 18.46 -8.69 -25.83
N ILE A 523 17.80 -9.67 -26.44
CA ILE A 523 16.44 -9.57 -26.95
C ILE A 523 15.51 -10.19 -25.92
N SER A 524 14.71 -9.38 -25.24
CA SER A 524 13.73 -9.87 -24.28
C SER A 524 12.49 -10.41 -25.01
N VAL A 525 12.09 -11.63 -24.65
CA VAL A 525 10.91 -12.33 -25.16
C VAL A 525 10.01 -12.67 -23.99
N HIS A 526 8.78 -12.19 -24.01
CA HIS A 526 7.80 -12.45 -22.98
C HIS A 526 6.88 -13.58 -23.42
N ILE A 527 6.86 -14.67 -22.65
CA ILE A 527 6.16 -15.91 -23.00
C ILE A 527 5.30 -16.34 -21.83
N TYR A 528 4.05 -16.69 -22.09
CA TYR A 528 3.25 -17.47 -21.17
C TYR A 528 3.41 -18.96 -21.46
N SER A 529 3.62 -19.76 -20.42
CA SER A 529 3.71 -21.22 -20.50
C SER A 529 2.66 -21.89 -19.62
N SER A 530 1.90 -22.83 -20.17
CA SER A 530 0.85 -23.55 -19.43
C SER A 530 1.42 -24.58 -18.44
N THR A 531 2.65 -25.03 -18.67
CA THR A 531 3.41 -25.98 -17.84
C THR A 531 4.89 -25.57 -17.79
N SER A 532 5.65 -26.07 -16.83
CA SER A 532 7.11 -25.99 -16.94
C SER A 532 7.58 -26.87 -18.09
N GLN A 533 8.40 -26.32 -19.01
CA GLN A 533 8.86 -27.02 -20.21
C GLN A 533 10.14 -26.40 -20.76
N ILE A 534 10.87 -27.17 -21.57
CA ILE A 534 12.06 -26.70 -22.29
C ILE A 534 11.71 -26.62 -23.78
N LEU A 535 11.93 -25.46 -24.39
CA LEU A 535 11.68 -25.23 -25.82
C LEU A 535 12.99 -24.92 -26.54
N ASN A 536 13.08 -25.30 -27.81
CA ASN A 536 14.18 -24.91 -28.68
C ASN A 536 13.87 -23.59 -29.38
N TYR A 537 14.85 -22.69 -29.44
CA TYR A 537 14.76 -21.47 -30.22
C TYR A 537 15.85 -21.38 -31.28
N GLN A 538 15.57 -20.64 -32.34
CA GLN A 538 16.51 -20.25 -33.39
C GLN A 538 16.28 -18.80 -33.78
N VAL A 539 17.36 -18.04 -33.87
CA VAL A 539 17.39 -16.72 -34.51
C VAL A 539 17.93 -16.90 -35.92
N LEU A 540 17.17 -16.44 -36.91
CA LEU A 540 17.50 -16.52 -38.32
C LEU A 540 17.56 -15.12 -38.94
N ASN A 541 18.32 -14.96 -40.02
CA ASN A 541 18.23 -13.75 -40.84
C ASN A 541 16.94 -13.78 -41.69
N LYS A 542 16.64 -12.65 -42.37
CA LYS A 542 15.50 -12.53 -43.30
C LYS A 542 15.42 -13.58 -44.42
N ASN A 543 16.53 -14.27 -44.71
CA ASN A 543 16.61 -15.34 -45.72
C ASN A 543 16.57 -16.75 -45.08
N SER A 544 16.08 -16.85 -43.84
CA SER A 544 15.96 -18.08 -43.05
C SER A 544 17.29 -18.83 -42.85
N LYS A 545 18.42 -18.11 -42.82
CA LYS A 545 19.73 -18.68 -42.44
C LYS A 545 19.95 -18.55 -40.94
N PHE A 546 20.44 -19.62 -40.34
CA PHE A 546 20.75 -19.71 -38.92
C PHE A 546 21.80 -18.67 -38.49
N LEU A 547 21.51 -17.97 -37.38
CA LEU A 547 22.41 -17.02 -36.73
C LEU A 547 22.79 -17.48 -35.33
N ASN A 548 21.80 -17.88 -34.52
CA ASN A 548 21.99 -18.37 -33.15
C ASN A 548 20.83 -19.30 -32.78
N GLY A 549 20.98 -20.12 -31.75
CA GLY A 549 19.92 -20.97 -31.23
C GLY A 549 20.33 -21.66 -29.94
N GLY A 550 19.35 -22.25 -29.28
CA GLY A 550 19.57 -22.90 -28.00
C GLY A 550 18.28 -23.41 -27.41
N LYS A 551 18.30 -23.64 -26.10
CA LYS A 551 17.14 -24.05 -25.31
C LYS A 551 16.71 -22.91 -24.39
N ILE A 552 15.41 -22.76 -24.19
CA ILE A 552 14.83 -21.88 -23.19
C ILE A 552 14.06 -22.74 -22.20
N GLU A 553 14.33 -22.52 -20.93
CA GLU A 553 13.61 -23.15 -19.83
C GLU A 553 12.49 -22.21 -19.42
N LEU A 554 11.26 -22.70 -19.43
CA LEU A 554 10.08 -21.94 -19.05
C LEU A 554 9.50 -22.56 -17.79
N ASP A 555 9.22 -21.71 -16.81
CA ASP A 555 8.35 -22.05 -15.69
C ASP A 555 6.88 -21.94 -16.11
N LYS A 556 5.99 -22.64 -15.41
CA LYS A 556 4.55 -22.41 -15.57
C LYS A 556 4.22 -20.95 -15.22
N GLY A 557 3.54 -20.26 -16.14
CA GLY A 557 3.14 -18.86 -16.00
C GLY A 557 3.88 -17.91 -16.94
N PHE A 558 4.06 -16.67 -16.50
CA PHE A 558 4.71 -15.61 -17.28
C PHE A 558 6.23 -15.67 -17.13
N ASN A 559 6.93 -15.68 -18.25
CA ASN A 559 8.38 -15.76 -18.33
C ASN A 559 8.91 -14.59 -19.16
N THR A 560 10.08 -14.07 -18.77
CA THR A 560 10.88 -13.18 -19.60
C THR A 560 12.19 -13.87 -19.90
N ILE A 561 12.44 -14.15 -21.18
CA ILE A 561 13.62 -14.84 -21.66
C ILE A 561 14.47 -13.86 -22.44
N ASN A 562 15.76 -13.80 -22.11
CA ASN A 562 16.69 -12.96 -22.83
C ASN A 562 17.51 -13.79 -23.82
N LEU A 563 17.41 -13.43 -25.09
CA LEU A 563 18.13 -14.09 -26.18
C LEU A 563 19.34 -13.25 -26.60
N PRO A 564 20.47 -13.88 -26.97
CA PRO A 564 21.66 -13.14 -27.36
C PRO A 564 21.46 -12.35 -28.66
N THR A 565 22.01 -11.14 -28.74
CA THR A 565 22.10 -10.36 -29.99
C THR A 565 23.39 -10.64 -30.78
N PHE A 566 24.06 -11.77 -30.52
CA PHE A 566 25.27 -12.17 -31.23
C PHE A 566 25.07 -13.48 -32.00
N ILE A 567 25.84 -13.62 -33.07
CA ILE A 567 25.91 -14.82 -33.90
C ILE A 567 26.60 -15.92 -33.10
N ASP A 568 26.12 -17.16 -33.23
CA ASP A 568 26.69 -18.35 -32.60
C ASP A 568 28.22 -18.37 -32.76
N PRO A 569 28.99 -18.29 -31.65
CA PRO A 569 30.44 -18.26 -31.68
C PRO A 569 31.08 -19.49 -32.31
N ASN A 570 30.34 -20.60 -32.45
CA ASN A 570 30.83 -21.83 -33.08
C ASN A 570 30.81 -21.77 -34.61
N LEU A 571 30.20 -20.75 -35.23
CA LEU A 571 30.22 -20.58 -36.67
C LEU A 571 31.60 -20.11 -37.15
N SER A 572 32.18 -20.82 -38.13
CA SER A 572 33.42 -20.40 -38.77
C SER A 572 33.28 -19.07 -39.51
N LEU A 573 34.38 -18.33 -39.66
CA LEU A 573 34.43 -17.08 -40.45
C LEU A 573 33.81 -17.23 -41.85
N LYS A 574 33.99 -18.39 -42.50
CA LYS A 574 33.42 -18.70 -43.81
C LYS A 574 31.89 -18.82 -43.75
N GLN A 575 31.34 -19.43 -42.70
CA GLN A 575 29.90 -19.52 -42.48
C GLN A 575 29.30 -18.14 -42.21
N ILE A 576 29.94 -17.33 -41.35
CA ILE A 576 29.50 -15.96 -41.01
C ILE A 576 29.45 -15.07 -42.27
N LYS A 577 30.47 -15.13 -43.13
CA LYS A 577 30.46 -14.40 -44.41
C LYS A 577 29.36 -14.90 -45.36
N LYS A 578 29.12 -16.22 -45.42
CA LYS A 578 28.09 -16.82 -46.29
C LYS A 578 26.67 -16.41 -45.91
N ILE A 579 26.42 -16.14 -44.63
CA ILE A 579 25.12 -15.66 -44.12
C ILE A 579 24.97 -14.13 -44.18
N GLY A 580 25.97 -13.42 -44.72
CA GLY A 580 25.92 -11.99 -45.00
C GLY A 580 26.40 -11.09 -43.86
N PHE A 581 27.25 -11.61 -42.95
CA PHE A 581 27.81 -10.85 -41.84
C PHE A 581 29.33 -10.69 -41.98
N GLU A 582 29.82 -9.54 -41.54
CA GLU A 582 31.25 -9.27 -41.40
C GLU A 582 31.66 -9.43 -39.93
N VAL A 583 32.81 -10.05 -39.71
CA VAL A 583 33.39 -10.20 -38.38
C VAL A 583 34.12 -8.91 -38.03
N LYS A 584 33.68 -8.28 -36.94
CA LYS A 584 34.31 -7.10 -36.35
C LYS A 584 35.08 -7.52 -35.10
N ASN A 585 36.18 -6.83 -34.82
CA ASN A 585 36.97 -7.02 -33.61
C ASN A 585 36.30 -6.24 -32.46
N TYR A 586 35.31 -6.86 -31.82
CA TYR A 586 34.74 -6.39 -30.56
C TYR A 586 35.59 -6.89 -29.38
N ASP A 587 35.51 -6.20 -28.22
CA ASP A 587 36.35 -6.50 -27.05
C ASP A 587 36.05 -7.88 -26.44
N ASP A 588 34.85 -8.43 -26.67
CA ASP A 588 34.46 -9.78 -26.26
C ASP A 588 34.66 -10.86 -27.35
N GLY A 589 35.17 -10.47 -28.53
CA GLY A 589 35.39 -11.38 -29.66
C GLY A 589 34.13 -11.94 -30.32
N LYS A 590 32.92 -11.47 -29.97
CA LYS A 590 31.66 -11.95 -30.54
C LYS A 590 31.27 -11.13 -31.77
N THR A 591 30.53 -11.72 -32.71
CA THR A 591 29.94 -10.97 -33.84
C THR A 591 28.47 -10.67 -33.55
N TYR A 592 28.11 -9.39 -33.55
CA TYR A 592 26.75 -8.95 -33.21
C TYR A 592 25.81 -8.80 -34.42
N LEU A 593 24.50 -8.84 -34.16
CA LEU A 593 23.47 -8.51 -35.15
C LEU A 593 23.61 -7.04 -35.61
N ASN A 594 23.38 -6.79 -36.90
CA ASN A 594 23.36 -5.44 -37.47
C ASN A 594 21.90 -4.93 -37.57
N LYS A 595 21.72 -3.63 -37.87
CA LYS A 595 20.39 -3.11 -38.23
C LYS A 595 19.77 -3.93 -39.35
N GLY A 596 18.53 -4.38 -39.15
CA GLY A 596 17.86 -5.25 -40.13
C GLY A 596 16.70 -6.04 -39.57
N LYS A 597 16.11 -6.87 -40.44
CA LYS A 597 14.99 -7.77 -40.12
C LYS A 597 15.50 -9.20 -39.88
N TYR A 598 14.92 -9.83 -38.88
CA TYR A 598 15.28 -11.14 -38.36
C TYR A 598 14.02 -11.94 -38.05
N ILE A 599 14.22 -13.25 -37.86
CA ILE A 599 13.15 -14.19 -37.55
C ILE A 599 13.53 -14.94 -36.29
N LEU A 600 12.68 -14.89 -35.27
CA LEU A 600 12.74 -15.75 -34.10
C LEU A 600 11.81 -16.94 -34.32
N LYS A 601 12.36 -18.15 -34.29
CA LYS A 601 11.62 -19.40 -34.30
C LYS A 601 11.70 -20.04 -32.92
N ILE A 602 10.56 -20.32 -32.29
CA ILE A 602 10.46 -21.10 -31.04
C ILE A 602 9.58 -22.30 -31.34
N GLU A 603 10.18 -23.49 -31.37
CA GLU A 603 9.55 -24.71 -31.86
C GLU A 603 8.86 -24.51 -33.23
N ASN A 604 7.53 -24.55 -33.27
CA ASN A 604 6.71 -24.37 -34.46
C ASN A 604 6.22 -22.94 -34.68
N LYS A 605 6.53 -22.00 -33.76
CA LYS A 605 6.13 -20.59 -33.87
C LYS A 605 7.24 -19.77 -34.49
N THR A 606 6.88 -18.90 -35.43
CA THR A 606 7.79 -18.00 -36.14
C THR A 606 7.33 -16.56 -35.93
N ILE A 607 8.26 -15.67 -35.59
CA ILE A 607 7.99 -14.28 -35.26
C ILE A 607 9.05 -13.41 -35.92
N ASP A 608 8.63 -12.42 -36.69
CA ASP A 608 9.55 -11.44 -37.28
C ASP A 608 9.88 -10.35 -36.26
N PHE A 609 11.13 -9.89 -36.25
CA PHE A 609 11.56 -8.74 -35.45
C PHE A 609 12.64 -7.94 -36.16
N SER A 610 12.82 -6.69 -35.72
CA SER A 610 13.86 -5.81 -36.25
C SER A 610 14.86 -5.40 -35.18
N VAL A 611 16.12 -5.30 -35.58
CA VAL A 611 17.11 -4.51 -34.86
C VAL A 611 17.09 -3.10 -35.47
N LYS A 612 16.68 -2.11 -34.68
CA LYS A 612 16.39 -0.72 -35.13
C LYS A 612 17.62 0.18 -35.18
#